data_AF-A0A367G8P6-F1
#
_entry.id   AF-A0A367G8P6-F1
#
_cell.length_a   1.000
_cell.length_b   1.000
_cell.length_c   1.000
_cell.angle_alpha   90.00
_cell.angle_beta   90.00
_cell.angle_gamma   90.00
#
_symmetry.space_group_name_H-M   'P 1'
#
loop_
_entity.id
_entity.type
_entity.pdbx_description
1 polymer ?
#
loop_
_entity_poly.entity_id
_entity_poly.type
_entity_poly.pdbx_seq_one_letter_code
_entity_poly.pdbx_strand_id
1 'polypeptide(L)'
;MKLKIGSTYQKAVTIVEKLKEGNASIFICGKSGVGKSTLSYNIIRGLLESGVRIVVIDHRHAVSFPVELEPYVHRQDVSQKPLKLHLFGASDNPADAAASFADTITSVIALSNTQKQLLRSLLKEVLRASPAPNEVLEYLHQEIKSSHSRSAPGLENALAPLFAQKLFEDGDIEFSPGITLLDLSSFSLSTQHIVEEVLFAALLREATREDFSPTFLYLDELSNYPLRSSNALGRILCEGRKQGLYALLVAQSIRVFKSEQRILLQQCKYMMCFQPADEEVRMCARLISSSGGTKLTSMLKSLQVGEFMVSGPVYVGDSDTPTTKPLVVHSKSPEDVVPANGPLAIPVPSDTEPILPPAQIDLLLPLDALDDCDDEEAAPSKPETVTENACPLLPDSPSEPSIEPLHLRDKSSAPQEQSQSQQLQLLRSAVFTSVPMNSYYGNYNCSWPPAQVQPETFSYPNMDFSSLIQQDDAQISFQALITP
;
A
#
# COMPACT_ATOMS: atom_id res chain seq x y z
N MET A 1 12.42 12.35 14.85
CA MET A 1 12.41 10.88 14.98
C MET A 1 13.83 10.38 15.11
N LYS A 2 14.11 9.51 16.09
CA LYS A 2 15.39 8.81 16.24
C LYS A 2 15.08 7.32 16.35
N LEU A 3 15.49 6.54 15.36
CA LEU A 3 15.09 5.15 15.20
C LEU A 3 16.31 4.22 15.19
N LYS A 4 16.43 3.36 16.19
CA LYS A 4 17.48 2.32 16.24
C LYS A 4 17.09 1.17 15.31
N ILE A 5 17.87 0.93 14.26
CA ILE A 5 17.59 -0.11 13.27
C ILE A 5 18.43 -1.38 13.46
N GLY A 6 19.42 -1.35 14.35
CA GLY A 6 20.27 -2.48 14.64
C GLY A 6 21.62 -2.08 15.21
N SER A 7 22.65 -2.88 14.96
CA SER A 7 24.01 -2.62 15.40
C SER A 7 25.08 -3.13 14.44
N THR A 8 26.26 -2.51 14.47
CA THR A 8 27.49 -2.99 13.85
C THR A 8 28.50 -3.28 14.95
N TYR A 9 29.01 -4.51 15.07
CA TYR A 9 30.11 -4.87 15.99
C TYR A 9 30.14 -4.03 17.30
N GLN A 10 29.05 -4.06 18.08
CA GLN A 10 28.82 -3.34 19.36
C GLN A 10 28.32 -1.88 19.32
N LYS A 11 28.24 -1.22 18.17
CA LYS A 11 27.69 0.15 18.07
C LYS A 11 26.27 0.13 17.51
N ALA A 12 25.36 0.88 18.12
CA ALA A 12 24.01 1.03 17.59
C ALA A 12 24.02 1.77 16.25
N VAL A 13 23.18 1.33 15.32
CA VAL A 13 22.94 2.01 14.05
C VAL A 13 21.57 2.68 14.12
N THR A 14 21.54 3.97 13.84
CA THR A 14 20.36 4.81 14.07
C THR A 14 20.03 5.65 12.84
N ILE A 15 18.74 5.74 12.52
CA ILE A 15 18.16 6.70 11.59
C ILE A 15 17.73 7.93 12.37
N VAL A 16 18.11 9.13 11.93
CA VAL A 16 17.68 10.39 12.54
C VAL A 16 17.03 11.22 11.46
N GLU A 17 15.73 11.48 11.61
CA GLU A 17 14.95 12.26 10.65
C GLU A 17 14.11 13.32 11.33
N LYS A 18 14.01 14.46 10.66
CA LYS A 18 13.07 15.52 11.01
C LYS A 18 11.82 15.33 10.17
N LEU A 19 10.75 14.83 10.81
CA LEU A 19 9.47 14.59 10.15
C LEU A 19 8.91 15.91 9.60
N LYS A 20 8.16 15.84 8.49
CA LYS A 20 7.69 16.97 7.67
C LYS A 20 8.77 17.80 6.95
N GLU A 21 10.05 17.62 7.24
CA GLU A 21 11.14 18.35 6.57
C GLU A 21 12.01 17.48 5.65
N GLY A 22 11.89 16.16 5.79
CA GLY A 22 12.66 15.19 5.02
C GLY A 22 11.85 13.96 4.65
N ASN A 23 12.46 13.12 3.82
CA ASN A 23 11.94 11.80 3.51
C ASN A 23 12.35 10.81 4.61
N ALA A 24 11.42 9.97 5.06
CA ALA A 24 11.70 8.91 6.02
C ALA A 24 11.19 7.54 5.54
N SER A 25 10.77 7.43 4.27
CA SER A 25 10.29 6.16 3.70
C SER A 25 11.41 5.12 3.62
N ILE A 26 11.06 3.88 3.98
CA ILE A 26 11.95 2.73 4.11
C ILE A 26 11.42 1.61 3.22
N PHE A 27 12.31 1.01 2.43
CA PHE A 27 12.03 -0.22 1.70
C PHE A 27 12.95 -1.35 2.18
N ILE A 28 12.34 -2.49 2.49
CA ILE A 28 13.00 -3.69 2.99
C ILE A 28 12.80 -4.82 2.00
N CYS A 29 13.88 -5.51 1.59
CA CYS A 29 13.77 -6.69 0.75
C CYS A 29 14.77 -7.80 1.11
N GLY A 30 14.50 -9.01 0.59
CA GLY A 30 15.33 -10.20 0.78
C GLY A 30 14.49 -11.48 0.83
N LYS A 31 15.12 -12.64 0.64
CA LYS A 31 14.42 -13.93 0.53
C LYS A 31 13.62 -14.27 1.80
N SER A 32 12.73 -15.25 1.75
CA SER A 32 11.95 -15.66 2.93
C SER A 32 12.86 -16.15 4.08
N GLY A 33 12.42 -15.94 5.33
CA GLY A 33 13.11 -16.45 6.53
C GLY A 33 14.34 -15.67 7.02
N VAL A 34 14.72 -14.56 6.39
CA VAL A 34 15.97 -13.83 6.72
C VAL A 34 15.86 -12.76 7.82
N GLY A 35 14.66 -12.52 8.37
CA GLY A 35 14.44 -11.55 9.46
C GLY A 35 13.80 -10.21 9.07
N LYS A 36 13.20 -10.09 7.87
CA LYS A 36 12.51 -8.86 7.41
C LYS A 36 11.40 -8.39 8.35
N SER A 37 10.50 -9.29 8.74
CA SER A 37 9.36 -8.97 9.61
C SER A 37 9.85 -8.55 11.00
N THR A 38 10.86 -9.24 11.55
CA THR A 38 11.50 -8.86 12.82
C THR A 38 12.04 -7.44 12.79
N LEU A 39 12.78 -7.05 11.73
CA LEU A 39 13.25 -5.67 11.58
C LEU A 39 12.09 -4.69 11.42
N SER A 40 11.06 -5.06 10.66
CA SER A 40 9.87 -4.22 10.45
C SER A 40 9.16 -3.92 11.77
N TYR A 41 9.02 -4.91 12.65
CA TYR A 41 8.41 -4.72 13.98
C TYR A 41 9.28 -3.86 14.91
N ASN A 42 10.61 -4.02 14.86
CA ASN A 42 11.53 -3.14 15.58
C ASN A 42 11.42 -1.68 15.10
N ILE A 43 11.28 -1.48 13.80
CA ILE A 43 11.05 -0.16 13.20
C ILE A 43 9.71 0.41 13.70
N ILE A 44 8.63 -0.37 13.61
CA ILE A 44 7.30 0.01 14.06
C ILE A 44 7.30 0.42 15.54
N ARG A 45 7.99 -0.33 16.41
CA ARG A 45 8.15 0.03 17.82
C ARG A 45 8.78 1.41 18.00
N GLY A 46 9.90 1.68 17.34
CA GLY A 46 10.55 2.99 17.47
C GLY A 46 9.76 4.15 16.82
N LEU A 47 8.92 3.85 15.83
CA LEU A 47 7.96 4.81 15.28
C LEU A 47 6.85 5.14 16.29
N LEU A 48 6.33 4.13 17.01
CA LEU A 48 5.35 4.34 18.09
C LEU A 48 5.92 5.18 19.22
N GLU A 49 7.16 4.91 19.65
CA GLU A 49 7.87 5.72 20.66
C GLU A 49 8.04 7.17 20.22
N SER A 50 8.10 7.42 18.91
CA SER A 50 8.19 8.77 18.32
C SER A 50 6.81 9.45 18.16
N GLY A 51 5.72 8.81 18.61
CA GLY A 51 4.36 9.36 18.52
C GLY A 51 3.80 9.41 17.09
N VAL A 52 4.34 8.61 16.18
CA VAL A 52 3.96 8.57 14.77
C VAL A 52 2.76 7.64 14.58
N ARG A 53 1.81 8.05 13.73
CA ARG A 53 0.67 7.21 13.35
C ARG A 53 1.11 6.13 12.38
N ILE A 54 0.65 4.90 12.56
CA ILE A 54 0.97 3.79 11.66
C ILE A 54 -0.32 3.22 11.11
N VAL A 55 -0.47 3.20 9.79
CA VAL A 55 -1.60 2.58 9.10
C VAL A 55 -1.09 1.33 8.41
N VAL A 56 -1.70 0.20 8.70
CA VAL A 56 -1.32 -1.13 8.21
C VAL A 56 -2.44 -1.66 7.34
N ILE A 57 -2.10 -2.17 6.16
CA ILE A 57 -3.05 -2.87 5.30
C ILE A 57 -2.74 -4.36 5.40
N ASP A 58 -3.70 -5.12 5.90
CA ASP A 58 -3.55 -6.56 6.07
C ASP A 58 -4.30 -7.30 4.96
N HIS A 59 -3.50 -7.89 4.06
CA HIS A 59 -4.01 -8.82 3.06
C HIS A 59 -4.05 -10.23 3.66
N ARG A 60 -5.26 -10.80 3.76
CA ARG A 60 -5.44 -12.23 4.09
C ARG A 60 -4.81 -12.65 5.42
N HIS A 61 -4.79 -11.76 6.43
CA HIS A 61 -4.14 -12.02 7.72
C HIS A 61 -2.65 -12.34 7.60
N ALA A 62 -1.97 -11.76 6.61
CA ALA A 62 -0.53 -11.92 6.43
C ALA A 62 0.28 -11.18 7.50
N VAL A 63 -0.31 -10.14 8.12
CA VAL A 63 0.36 -9.35 9.16
C VAL A 63 0.04 -9.89 10.55
N SER A 64 1.00 -10.61 11.15
CA SER A 64 0.93 -11.01 12.56
C SER A 64 1.89 -10.17 13.40
N PHE A 65 1.37 -9.26 14.21
CA PHE A 65 2.20 -8.51 15.14
C PHE A 65 2.67 -9.38 16.32
N PRO A 66 3.87 -9.12 16.87
CA PRO A 66 4.29 -9.71 18.14
C PRO A 66 3.35 -9.29 19.28
N VAL A 67 3.19 -10.16 20.28
CA VAL A 67 2.34 -9.94 21.47
C VAL A 67 2.59 -8.59 22.16
N GLU A 68 3.82 -8.08 22.10
CA GLU A 68 4.23 -6.80 22.69
C GLU A 68 3.63 -5.58 21.96
N LEU A 69 3.34 -5.71 20.66
CA LEU A 69 2.75 -4.64 19.86
C LEU A 69 1.22 -4.70 19.85
N GLU A 70 0.64 -5.87 20.12
CA GLU A 70 -0.82 -6.10 20.14
C GLU A 70 -1.63 -5.07 20.93
N PRO A 71 -1.21 -4.60 22.12
CA PRO A 71 -1.96 -3.58 22.87
C PRO A 71 -2.09 -2.23 22.15
N TYR A 72 -1.23 -1.95 21.17
CA TYR A 72 -1.22 -0.73 20.37
C TYR A 72 -1.92 -0.87 19.01
N VAL A 73 -2.45 -2.07 18.70
CA VAL A 73 -3.10 -2.38 17.43
C VAL A 73 -4.60 -2.22 17.55
N HIS A 74 -5.11 -1.18 16.91
CA HIS A 74 -6.53 -0.98 16.65
C HIS A 74 -6.89 -1.68 15.33
N ARG A 75 -7.57 -2.83 15.42
CA ARG A 75 -8.04 -3.58 14.26
C ARG A 75 -9.40 -3.08 13.81
N GLN A 76 -9.53 -2.84 12.50
CA GLN A 76 -10.80 -2.52 11.87
C GLN A 76 -11.03 -3.45 10.69
N ASP A 77 -12.09 -4.25 10.77
CA ASP A 77 -12.63 -4.98 9.63
C ASP A 77 -13.47 -4.02 8.78
N VAL A 78 -12.99 -3.75 7.58
CA VAL A 78 -13.61 -2.79 6.65
C VAL A 78 -14.94 -3.31 6.11
N SER A 79 -15.22 -4.61 6.20
CA SER A 79 -16.53 -5.18 5.81
C SER A 79 -17.61 -4.90 6.84
N GLN A 80 -17.23 -4.69 8.10
CA GLN A 80 -18.15 -4.45 9.21
C GLN A 80 -18.30 -2.95 9.52
N LYS A 81 -17.23 -2.17 9.31
CA LYS A 81 -17.24 -0.73 9.56
C LYS A 81 -16.63 0.03 8.37
N PRO A 82 -17.40 0.92 7.71
CA PRO A 82 -16.88 1.71 6.60
C PRO A 82 -15.70 2.58 7.02
N LEU A 83 -14.82 2.87 6.06
CA LEU A 83 -13.71 3.79 6.26
C LEU A 83 -14.21 5.23 6.11
N LYS A 84 -14.11 6.01 7.18
CA LYS A 84 -14.35 7.45 7.13
C LYS A 84 -13.12 8.16 6.60
N LEU A 85 -13.23 8.75 5.41
CA LEU A 85 -12.11 9.31 4.65
C LEU A 85 -12.54 10.61 3.95
N HIS A 86 -11.63 11.55 3.73
CA HIS A 86 -11.86 12.64 2.77
C HIS A 86 -11.79 12.10 1.34
N LEU A 87 -12.93 11.62 0.84
CA LEU A 87 -13.05 10.99 -0.47
C LEU A 87 -12.92 12.04 -1.58
N PHE A 88 -13.56 13.19 -1.39
CA PHE A 88 -13.68 14.23 -2.41
C PHE A 88 -12.70 15.40 -2.22
N GLY A 89 -11.86 15.34 -1.18
CA GLY A 89 -10.85 16.34 -0.86
C GLY A 89 -11.42 17.62 -0.26
N ALA A 90 -10.54 18.58 0.04
CA ALA A 90 -10.89 19.86 0.68
C ALA A 90 -11.30 20.96 -0.32
N SER A 91 -11.54 20.61 -1.60
CA SER A 91 -11.93 21.63 -2.59
C SER A 91 -13.40 21.99 -2.42
N ASP A 92 -13.67 23.27 -2.21
CA ASP A 92 -15.04 23.82 -2.20
C ASP A 92 -15.71 23.75 -3.59
N ASN A 93 -14.95 23.43 -4.65
CA ASN A 93 -15.48 23.29 -6.00
C ASN A 93 -15.88 21.82 -6.29
N PRO A 94 -17.19 21.52 -6.44
CA PRO A 94 -17.68 20.17 -6.71
C PRO A 94 -17.11 19.54 -7.99
N ALA A 95 -16.73 20.36 -8.97
CA ALA A 95 -16.16 19.86 -10.23
C ALA A 95 -14.75 19.29 -10.04
N ASP A 96 -13.91 19.98 -9.24
CA ASP A 96 -12.54 19.54 -8.97
C ASP A 96 -12.53 18.33 -8.05
N ALA A 97 -13.41 18.33 -7.05
CA ALA A 97 -13.65 17.21 -6.15
C ALA A 97 -14.09 15.94 -6.90
N ALA A 98 -15.07 16.08 -7.81
CA ALA A 98 -15.52 14.99 -8.67
C ALA A 98 -14.42 14.50 -9.63
N ALA A 99 -13.63 15.41 -10.20
CA ALA A 99 -12.51 15.05 -11.06
C ALA A 99 -11.43 14.26 -10.30
N SER A 100 -11.07 14.70 -9.10
CA SER A 100 -10.07 14.04 -8.24
C SER A 100 -10.49 12.62 -7.84
N PHE A 101 -11.74 12.44 -7.42
CA PHE A 101 -12.25 11.12 -7.07
C PHE A 101 -12.35 10.22 -8.32
N ALA A 102 -12.86 10.74 -9.44
CA ALA A 102 -12.91 9.97 -10.69
C ALA A 102 -11.52 9.54 -11.15
N ASP A 103 -10.50 10.40 -11.03
CA ASP A 103 -9.12 10.06 -11.38
C ASP A 103 -8.58 8.94 -10.50
N THR A 104 -8.86 9.00 -9.19
CA THR A 104 -8.55 7.94 -8.22
C THR A 104 -9.20 6.61 -8.63
N ILE A 105 -10.48 6.61 -8.96
CA ILE A 105 -11.17 5.38 -9.39
C ILE A 105 -10.60 4.85 -10.71
N THR A 106 -10.24 5.74 -11.65
CA THR A 106 -9.75 5.31 -12.96
C THR A 106 -8.31 4.78 -12.95
N SER A 107 -7.55 4.96 -11.87
CA SER A 107 -6.22 4.38 -11.73
C SER A 107 -6.27 2.87 -11.41
N VAL A 108 -7.41 2.38 -10.90
CA VAL A 108 -7.66 0.98 -10.53
C VAL A 108 -8.78 0.31 -11.31
N ILE A 109 -9.78 1.06 -11.77
CA ILE A 109 -10.88 0.56 -12.60
C ILE A 109 -10.72 1.08 -14.04
N ALA A 110 -10.69 0.15 -14.99
CA ALA A 110 -10.63 0.49 -16.41
C ALA A 110 -11.98 1.05 -16.90
N LEU A 111 -12.03 2.36 -17.13
CA LEU A 111 -13.20 3.05 -17.69
C LEU A 111 -12.87 3.65 -19.07
N SER A 112 -13.83 3.61 -19.99
CA SER A 112 -13.74 4.32 -21.27
C SER A 112 -13.82 5.84 -21.08
N ASN A 113 -13.35 6.63 -22.06
CA ASN A 113 -13.41 8.10 -21.96
C ASN A 113 -14.83 8.62 -21.73
N THR A 114 -15.84 8.00 -22.35
CA THR A 114 -17.25 8.39 -22.16
C THR A 114 -17.76 8.02 -20.76
N GLN A 115 -17.34 6.88 -20.22
CA GLN A 115 -17.65 6.48 -18.84
C GLN A 115 -16.98 7.41 -17.82
N LYS A 116 -15.72 7.80 -18.04
CA LYS A 116 -15.00 8.76 -17.19
C LYS A 116 -15.71 10.12 -17.16
N GLN A 117 -16.09 10.63 -18.32
CA GLN A 117 -16.81 11.91 -18.42
C GLN A 117 -18.19 11.84 -17.75
N LEU A 118 -18.91 10.72 -17.93
CA LEU A 118 -20.19 10.49 -17.26
C LEU A 118 -20.04 10.46 -15.74
N LEU A 119 -19.07 9.70 -15.21
CA LEU A 119 -18.78 9.63 -13.78
C LEU A 119 -18.50 11.02 -13.19
N ARG A 120 -17.61 11.79 -13.82
CA ARG A 120 -17.29 13.16 -13.36
C ARG A 120 -18.53 14.07 -13.38
N SER A 121 -19.34 13.99 -14.43
CA SER A 121 -20.54 14.83 -14.56
C SER A 121 -21.59 14.50 -13.51
N LEU A 122 -21.89 13.21 -13.30
CA LEU A 122 -22.90 12.79 -12.32
C LEU A 122 -22.43 13.09 -10.89
N LEU A 123 -21.18 12.74 -10.56
CA LEU A 123 -20.63 12.99 -9.24
C LEU A 123 -20.59 14.49 -8.91
N LYS A 124 -20.28 15.35 -9.88
CA LYS A 124 -20.34 16.81 -9.70
C LYS A 124 -21.75 17.29 -9.32
N GLU A 125 -22.80 16.79 -9.97
CA GLU A 125 -24.17 17.18 -9.61
C GLU A 125 -24.58 16.60 -8.25
N VAL A 126 -24.16 15.38 -7.92
CA VAL A 126 -24.36 14.80 -6.58
C VAL A 126 -23.70 15.66 -5.51
N LEU A 127 -22.43 16.04 -5.69
CA LEU A 127 -21.72 16.88 -4.72
C LEU A 127 -22.34 18.28 -4.59
N ARG A 128 -22.92 18.84 -5.67
CA ARG A 128 -23.67 20.11 -5.61
C ARG A 128 -24.96 20.01 -4.82
N ALA A 129 -25.61 18.86 -4.83
CA ALA A 129 -26.80 18.61 -4.03
C ALA A 129 -26.47 18.49 -2.52
N SER A 130 -25.19 18.36 -2.18
CA SER A 130 -24.66 18.27 -0.81
C SER A 130 -25.42 17.27 0.08
N PRO A 131 -25.54 16.00 -0.33
CA PRO A 131 -26.16 14.96 0.49
C PRO A 131 -25.36 14.73 1.78
N ALA A 132 -25.90 13.94 2.70
CA ALA A 132 -25.15 13.57 3.89
C ALA A 132 -23.85 12.82 3.49
N PRO A 133 -22.73 13.00 4.22
CA PRO A 133 -21.43 12.44 3.81
C PRO A 133 -21.42 10.91 3.63
N ASN A 134 -22.27 10.21 4.37
CA ASN A 134 -22.44 8.77 4.36
C ASN A 134 -23.40 8.27 3.25
N GLU A 135 -23.99 9.17 2.47
CA GLU A 135 -24.97 8.88 1.41
C GLU A 135 -24.46 9.23 0.00
N VAL A 136 -23.34 9.97 -0.13
CA VAL A 136 -22.84 10.49 -1.42
C VAL A 136 -22.68 9.39 -2.48
N LEU A 137 -22.09 8.25 -2.12
CA LEU A 137 -21.88 7.14 -3.05
C LEU A 137 -23.19 6.41 -3.40
N GLU A 138 -24.14 6.35 -2.48
CA GLU A 138 -25.47 5.77 -2.73
C GLU A 138 -26.27 6.63 -3.71
N TYR A 139 -26.23 7.96 -3.53
CA TYR A 139 -26.82 8.92 -4.46
C TYR A 139 -26.17 8.84 -5.84
N LEU A 140 -24.84 8.72 -5.90
CA LEU A 140 -24.13 8.49 -7.17
C LEU A 140 -24.62 7.20 -7.86
N HIS A 141 -24.83 6.12 -7.12
CA HIS A 141 -25.36 4.87 -7.70
C HIS A 141 -26.75 5.08 -8.30
N GLN A 142 -27.62 5.81 -7.60
CA GLN A 142 -28.96 6.15 -8.09
C GLN A 142 -28.92 7.02 -9.35
N GLU A 143 -28.06 8.04 -9.38
CA GLU A 143 -27.86 8.91 -10.55
C GLU A 143 -27.30 8.15 -11.77
N ILE A 144 -26.45 7.15 -11.55
CA ILE A 144 -25.99 6.27 -12.63
C ILE A 144 -27.16 5.43 -13.18
N LYS A 145 -27.99 4.86 -12.30
CA LYS A 145 -29.16 4.05 -12.69
C LYS A 145 -30.24 4.84 -13.42
N SER A 146 -30.47 6.09 -13.01
CA SER A 146 -31.47 6.98 -13.62
C SER A 146 -30.97 7.62 -14.92
N SER A 147 -29.66 7.58 -15.19
CA SER A 147 -29.06 8.19 -16.37
C SER A 147 -29.53 7.54 -17.68
N HIS A 148 -29.97 8.37 -18.63
CA HIS A 148 -30.29 7.93 -19.99
C HIS A 148 -29.05 7.79 -20.91
N SER A 149 -27.84 7.95 -20.37
CA SER A 149 -26.61 7.80 -21.14
C SER A 149 -26.39 6.34 -21.56
N ARG A 150 -25.99 6.13 -22.82
CA ARG A 150 -25.61 4.80 -23.33
C ARG A 150 -24.46 4.16 -22.55
N SER A 151 -23.61 4.97 -21.92
CA SER A 151 -22.47 4.49 -21.11
C SER A 151 -22.85 4.12 -19.68
N ALA A 152 -24.07 4.44 -19.22
CA ALA A 152 -24.47 4.26 -17.82
C ALA A 152 -24.49 2.79 -17.37
N PRO A 153 -25.05 1.81 -18.12
CA PRO A 153 -25.03 0.41 -17.69
C PRO A 153 -23.61 -0.16 -17.57
N GLY A 154 -22.72 0.22 -18.49
CA GLY A 154 -21.33 -0.19 -18.42
C GLY A 154 -20.57 0.44 -17.26
N LEU A 155 -20.87 1.71 -16.94
CA LEU A 155 -20.30 2.40 -15.78
C LEU A 155 -20.78 1.77 -14.47
N GLU A 156 -22.08 1.49 -14.36
CA GLU A 156 -22.66 0.82 -13.19
C GLU A 156 -21.98 -0.53 -12.93
N ASN A 157 -21.88 -1.36 -13.97
CA ASN A 157 -21.23 -2.67 -13.86
C ASN A 157 -19.76 -2.56 -13.46
N ALA A 158 -19.03 -1.58 -13.98
CA ALA A 158 -17.62 -1.37 -13.63
C ALA A 158 -17.44 -0.90 -12.18
N LEU A 159 -18.36 -0.08 -11.67
CA LEU A 159 -18.35 0.44 -10.30
C LEU A 159 -19.10 -0.44 -9.30
N ALA A 160 -19.66 -1.57 -9.72
CA ALA A 160 -20.41 -2.48 -8.84
C ALA A 160 -19.66 -2.85 -7.54
N PRO A 161 -18.32 -3.06 -7.51
CA PRO A 161 -17.60 -3.31 -6.26
C PRO A 161 -17.68 -2.16 -5.24
N LEU A 162 -17.84 -0.91 -5.68
CA LEU A 162 -18.01 0.25 -4.79
C LEU A 162 -19.41 0.31 -4.17
N PHE A 163 -20.41 -0.26 -4.84
CA PHE A 163 -21.83 -0.17 -4.44
C PHE A 163 -22.36 -1.44 -3.79
N ALA A 164 -21.66 -2.57 -3.94
CA ALA A 164 -22.08 -3.85 -3.39
C ALA A 164 -22.16 -3.84 -1.85
N GLN A 165 -21.39 -2.97 -1.21
CA GLN A 165 -21.30 -2.82 0.24
C GLN A 165 -20.82 -1.42 0.60
N LYS A 166 -21.16 -0.97 1.80
CA LYS A 166 -20.77 0.34 2.29
C LYS A 166 -19.31 0.35 2.72
N LEU A 167 -18.41 0.61 1.77
CA LEU A 167 -16.95 0.62 1.99
C LEU A 167 -16.45 1.92 2.62
N PHE A 168 -17.06 3.05 2.25
CA PHE A 168 -16.56 4.37 2.59
C PHE A 168 -17.66 5.29 3.08
N GLU A 169 -17.27 6.22 3.94
CA GLU A 169 -18.06 7.39 4.31
C GLU A 169 -17.18 8.62 4.13
N ASP A 170 -17.73 9.68 3.53
CA ASP A 170 -16.97 10.92 3.40
C ASP A 170 -16.87 11.61 4.78
N GLY A 171 -15.70 12.15 5.10
CA GLY A 171 -15.48 12.90 6.34
C GLY A 171 -14.09 12.71 6.94
N ASP A 172 -13.84 13.38 8.07
CA ASP A 172 -12.53 13.41 8.71
C ASP A 172 -11.98 12.01 9.01
N ILE A 173 -10.70 11.80 8.71
CA ILE A 173 -10.02 10.52 8.91
C ILE A 173 -9.92 10.23 10.42
N GLU A 174 -10.64 9.20 10.87
CA GLU A 174 -10.64 8.75 12.25
C GLU A 174 -9.68 7.58 12.47
N PHE A 175 -8.37 7.84 12.39
CA PHE A 175 -7.37 6.86 12.81
C PHE A 175 -6.96 7.08 14.26
N SER A 176 -7.03 5.99 15.02
CA SER A 176 -6.59 6.00 16.42
C SER A 176 -5.08 6.27 16.48
N PRO A 177 -4.58 6.92 17.55
CA PRO A 177 -3.15 7.01 17.78
C PRO A 177 -2.55 5.59 17.89
N GLY A 178 -1.31 5.42 17.44
CA GLY A 178 -0.64 4.11 17.42
C GLY A 178 -0.79 3.38 16.07
N ILE A 179 -1.09 2.09 16.12
CA ILE A 179 -1.23 1.23 14.92
C ILE A 179 -2.72 1.06 14.60
N THR A 180 -3.14 1.49 13.42
CA THR A 180 -4.45 1.13 12.85
C THR A 180 -4.23 0.04 11.79
N LEU A 181 -4.71 -1.17 12.06
CA LEU A 181 -4.69 -2.28 11.10
C LEU A 181 -6.04 -2.40 10.42
N LEU A 182 -6.05 -2.22 9.10
CA LEU A 182 -7.21 -2.36 8.25
C LEU A 182 -7.21 -3.76 7.63
N ASP A 183 -8.20 -4.55 8.03
CA ASP A 183 -8.40 -5.89 7.50
C ASP A 183 -9.29 -5.84 6.27
N LEU A 184 -8.72 -6.29 5.14
CA LEU A 184 -9.39 -6.37 3.84
C LEU A 184 -9.60 -7.83 3.38
N SER A 185 -9.30 -8.81 4.24
CA SER A 185 -9.26 -10.25 3.91
C SER A 185 -10.59 -10.79 3.39
N SER A 186 -11.72 -10.19 3.80
CA SER A 186 -13.08 -10.53 3.39
C SER A 186 -13.40 -10.14 1.94
N PHE A 187 -12.60 -9.30 1.29
CA PHE A 187 -12.84 -8.81 -0.05
C PHE A 187 -12.08 -9.56 -1.14
N SER A 188 -12.61 -9.54 -2.37
CA SER A 188 -11.85 -9.97 -3.55
C SER A 188 -10.63 -9.07 -3.78
N LEU A 189 -9.57 -9.60 -4.38
CA LEU A 189 -8.34 -8.83 -4.65
C LEU A 189 -8.62 -7.53 -5.44
N SER A 190 -9.55 -7.56 -6.39
CA SER A 190 -9.96 -6.37 -7.14
C SER A 190 -10.57 -5.29 -6.26
N THR A 191 -11.36 -5.68 -5.26
CA THR A 191 -12.01 -4.76 -4.32
C THR A 191 -11.00 -4.25 -3.30
N GLN A 192 -10.06 -5.08 -2.84
CA GLN A 192 -8.94 -4.66 -1.99
C GLN A 192 -8.15 -3.53 -2.65
N HIS A 193 -7.76 -3.71 -3.93
CA HIS A 193 -7.02 -2.67 -4.69
C HIS A 193 -7.81 -1.37 -4.84
N ILE A 194 -9.13 -1.43 -4.94
CA ILE A 194 -9.98 -0.22 -4.96
C ILE A 194 -9.93 0.48 -3.60
N VAL A 195 -10.06 -0.28 -2.50
CA VAL A 195 -10.00 0.26 -1.13
C VAL A 195 -8.65 0.88 -0.83
N GLU A 196 -7.55 0.21 -1.17
CA GLU A 196 -6.19 0.71 -1.04
C GLU A 196 -5.99 2.02 -1.78
N GLU A 197 -6.37 2.08 -3.07
CA GLU A 197 -6.15 3.27 -3.88
C GLU A 197 -6.96 4.46 -3.35
N VAL A 198 -8.23 4.26 -2.98
CA VAL A 198 -9.07 5.30 -2.37
C VAL A 198 -8.48 5.78 -1.05
N LEU A 199 -8.03 4.85 -0.19
CA LEU A 199 -7.41 5.15 1.09
C LEU A 199 -6.10 5.93 0.92
N PHE A 200 -5.20 5.46 0.06
CA PHE A 200 -3.91 6.10 -0.19
C PHE A 200 -4.10 7.50 -0.78
N ALA A 201 -5.07 7.65 -1.69
CA ALA A 201 -5.41 8.95 -2.24
C ALA A 201 -6.00 9.89 -1.17
N ALA A 202 -6.83 9.37 -0.27
CA ALA A 202 -7.37 10.14 0.86
C ALA A 202 -6.28 10.57 1.84
N LEU A 203 -5.35 9.66 2.18
CA LEU A 203 -4.18 9.98 3.01
C LEU A 203 -3.31 11.06 2.36
N LEU A 204 -3.09 11.00 1.05
CA LEU A 204 -2.30 12.01 0.33
C LEU A 204 -2.99 13.38 0.34
N ARG A 205 -4.32 13.42 0.23
CA ARG A 205 -5.10 14.66 0.37
C ARG A 205 -5.00 15.20 1.80
N GLU A 206 -5.19 14.34 2.80
CA GLU A 206 -5.13 14.72 4.21
C GLU A 206 -3.76 15.25 4.62
N ALA A 207 -2.69 14.68 4.05
CA ALA A 207 -1.32 15.09 4.33
C ALA A 207 -1.02 16.54 3.92
N THR A 208 -1.86 17.15 3.05
CA THR A 208 -1.73 18.58 2.70
C THR A 208 -2.16 19.53 3.82
N ARG A 209 -2.86 19.04 4.85
CA ARG A 209 -3.31 19.85 5.98
C ARG A 209 -2.18 20.12 6.97
N GLU A 210 -2.20 21.31 7.59
CA GLU A 210 -1.16 21.70 8.55
C GLU A 210 -1.15 20.80 9.81
N ASP A 211 -2.34 20.42 10.28
CA ASP A 211 -2.59 19.59 11.45
C ASP A 211 -2.34 18.09 11.22
N PHE A 212 -1.92 17.69 10.01
CA PHE A 212 -1.68 16.30 9.69
C PHE A 212 -0.64 15.69 10.62
N SER A 213 -1.01 14.61 11.31
CA SER A 213 -0.10 13.84 12.14
C SER A 213 0.83 13.02 11.24
N PRO A 214 2.17 13.07 11.42
CA PRO A 214 3.08 12.24 10.64
C PRO A 214 2.63 10.77 10.66
N THR A 215 2.51 10.20 9.48
CA THR A 215 1.90 8.88 9.28
C THR A 215 2.82 8.00 8.45
N PHE A 216 3.03 6.76 8.90
CA PHE A 216 3.68 5.70 8.13
C PHE A 216 2.64 4.71 7.63
N LEU A 217 2.64 4.48 6.33
CA LEU A 217 1.90 3.39 5.69
C LEU A 217 2.79 2.15 5.70
N TYR A 218 2.41 1.12 6.44
CA TYR A 218 3.09 -0.17 6.48
C TYR A 218 2.43 -1.17 5.54
N LEU A 219 3.18 -1.58 4.51
CA LEU A 219 2.74 -2.56 3.51
C LEU A 219 3.70 -3.75 3.55
N ASP A 220 3.23 -4.86 4.13
CA ASP A 220 3.93 -6.14 4.00
C ASP A 220 3.57 -6.82 2.66
N GLU A 221 4.47 -7.63 2.14
CA GLU A 221 4.33 -8.26 0.83
C GLU A 221 3.92 -7.30 -0.30
N LEU A 222 4.72 -6.24 -0.51
CA LEU A 222 4.46 -5.16 -1.46
C LEU A 222 4.10 -5.62 -2.88
N SER A 223 4.51 -6.82 -3.29
CA SER A 223 4.11 -7.42 -4.57
C SER A 223 2.60 -7.56 -4.77
N ASN A 224 1.82 -7.54 -3.68
CA ASN A 224 0.37 -7.62 -3.72
C ASN A 224 -0.29 -6.28 -4.11
N TYR A 225 0.45 -5.17 -4.08
CA TYR A 225 -0.09 -3.82 -4.27
C TYR A 225 0.20 -3.26 -5.69
N PRO A 226 -0.74 -2.52 -6.29
CA PRO A 226 -0.48 -1.77 -7.50
C PRO A 226 0.57 -0.67 -7.27
N LEU A 227 1.72 -0.80 -7.91
CA LEU A 227 2.79 0.20 -7.86
C LEU A 227 3.01 0.81 -9.25
N ARG A 228 2.50 2.03 -9.47
CA ARG A 228 2.78 2.87 -10.65
C ARG A 228 2.83 4.32 -10.22
N SER A 229 3.50 5.17 -10.99
CA SER A 229 3.58 6.61 -10.72
C SER A 229 2.22 7.30 -10.76
N SER A 230 1.28 6.76 -11.54
CA SER A 230 -0.11 7.23 -11.63
C SER A 230 -0.99 6.82 -10.45
N ASN A 231 -0.59 5.79 -9.68
CA ASN A 231 -1.34 5.31 -8.53
C ASN A 231 -0.98 6.11 -7.28
N ALA A 232 -1.90 6.15 -6.32
CA ALA A 232 -1.74 6.88 -5.08
C ALA A 232 -0.49 6.45 -4.29
N LEU A 233 -0.16 5.15 -4.23
CA LEU A 233 1.06 4.68 -3.58
C LEU A 233 2.34 5.24 -4.24
N GLY A 234 2.40 5.28 -5.58
CA GLY A 234 3.52 5.87 -6.29
C GLY A 234 3.65 7.38 -6.03
N ARG A 235 2.52 8.07 -5.93
CA ARG A 235 2.48 9.49 -5.55
C ARG A 235 2.91 9.71 -4.10
N ILE A 236 2.55 8.85 -3.15
CA ILE A 236 3.03 8.90 -1.77
C ILE A 236 4.56 8.88 -1.72
N LEU A 237 5.19 7.99 -2.49
CA LEU A 237 6.65 7.89 -2.54
C LEU A 237 7.34 9.14 -3.11
N CYS A 238 6.69 9.84 -4.04
CA CYS A 238 7.24 11.03 -4.70
C CYS A 238 6.91 12.34 -3.96
N GLU A 239 5.67 12.50 -3.51
CA GLU A 239 5.05 13.73 -3.02
C GLU A 239 4.89 13.74 -1.49
N GLY A 240 4.52 12.59 -0.89
CA GLY A 240 4.11 12.47 0.51
C GLY A 240 5.19 12.87 1.53
N ARG A 241 6.47 12.74 1.17
CA ARG A 241 7.61 13.08 2.03
C ARG A 241 7.59 14.51 2.59
N LYS A 242 7.11 15.48 1.81
CA LYS A 242 7.02 16.90 2.22
C LYS A 242 5.86 17.15 3.19
N GLN A 243 4.94 16.22 3.26
CA GLN A 243 3.65 16.33 3.93
C GLN A 243 3.58 15.46 5.19
N GLY A 244 4.68 14.76 5.54
CA GLY A 244 4.71 13.88 6.70
C GLY A 244 4.04 12.52 6.47
N LEU A 245 3.79 12.14 5.22
CA LEU A 245 3.28 10.83 4.84
C LEU A 245 4.42 9.97 4.28
N TYR A 246 4.72 8.88 4.95
CA TYR A 246 5.85 7.99 4.69
C TYR A 246 5.39 6.57 4.45
N ALA A 247 6.26 5.74 3.88
CA ALA A 247 5.99 4.34 3.64
C ALA A 247 7.06 3.44 4.28
N LEU A 248 6.63 2.38 4.96
CA LEU A 248 7.45 1.23 5.34
C LEU A 248 7.02 0.05 4.48
N LEU A 249 7.83 -0.25 3.47
CA LEU A 249 7.50 -1.20 2.42
C LEU A 249 8.35 -2.46 2.54
N VAL A 250 7.74 -3.64 2.51
CA VAL A 250 8.45 -4.91 2.64
C VAL A 250 8.15 -5.81 1.44
N ALA A 251 9.19 -6.37 0.82
CA ALA A 251 9.04 -7.31 -0.29
C ALA A 251 9.98 -8.52 -0.15
N GLN A 252 9.57 -9.69 -0.63
CA GLN A 252 10.44 -10.87 -0.62
C GLN A 252 11.45 -10.87 -1.78
N SER A 253 11.02 -10.39 -2.95
CA SER A 253 11.82 -10.36 -4.17
C SER A 253 11.67 -9.00 -4.83
N ILE A 254 12.75 -8.50 -5.42
CA ILE A 254 12.71 -7.29 -6.23
C ILE A 254 12.50 -7.58 -7.72
N ARG A 255 12.61 -8.85 -8.13
CA ARG A 255 12.45 -9.29 -9.52
C ARG A 255 11.00 -9.15 -10.00
N VAL A 256 10.05 -9.28 -9.08
CA VAL A 256 8.61 -9.11 -9.35
C VAL A 256 8.27 -7.69 -9.81
N PHE A 257 9.10 -6.70 -9.47
CA PHE A 257 8.90 -5.32 -9.88
C PHE A 257 9.61 -5.02 -11.21
N LYS A 258 8.91 -4.38 -12.13
CA LYS A 258 9.47 -3.87 -13.39
C LYS A 258 10.47 -2.73 -13.14
N SER A 259 11.25 -2.36 -14.16
CA SER A 259 12.26 -1.30 -14.05
C SER A 259 11.71 0.02 -13.52
N GLU A 260 10.57 0.49 -14.03
CA GLU A 260 9.91 1.72 -13.58
C GLU A 260 9.47 1.64 -12.11
N GLN A 261 8.98 0.48 -11.68
CA GLN A 261 8.59 0.25 -10.30
C GLN A 261 9.80 0.27 -9.36
N ARG A 262 10.93 -0.31 -9.78
CA ARG A 262 12.19 -0.23 -9.02
C ARG A 262 12.70 1.20 -8.89
N ILE A 263 12.51 2.05 -9.90
CA ILE A 263 12.84 3.49 -9.83
C ILE A 263 11.95 4.21 -8.80
N LEU A 264 10.67 3.84 -8.70
CA LEU A 264 9.78 4.35 -7.65
C LEU A 264 10.23 3.88 -6.25
N LEU A 265 10.64 2.62 -6.10
CA LEU A 265 11.17 2.12 -4.83
C LEU A 265 12.44 2.86 -4.39
N GLN A 266 13.29 3.28 -5.34
CA GLN A 266 14.45 4.13 -5.07
C GLN A 266 14.10 5.55 -4.59
N GLN A 267 12.83 5.96 -4.62
CA GLN A 267 12.38 7.17 -3.95
C GLN A 267 12.35 7.02 -2.42
N CYS A 268 12.39 5.79 -1.88
CA CYS A 268 12.61 5.57 -0.46
C CYS A 268 14.00 6.08 -0.06
N LYS A 269 14.10 6.80 1.06
CA LYS A 269 15.39 7.32 1.53
C LYS A 269 16.29 6.20 2.04
N TYR A 270 15.67 5.17 2.62
CA TYR A 270 16.34 4.04 3.22
C TYR A 270 16.01 2.75 2.47
N MET A 271 17.05 2.07 1.99
CA MET A 271 16.96 0.76 1.38
C MET A 271 17.65 -0.25 2.28
N MET A 272 16.94 -1.29 2.71
CA MET A 272 17.43 -2.33 3.60
C MET A 272 17.32 -3.67 2.90
N CYS A 273 18.46 -4.20 2.42
CA CYS A 273 18.51 -5.47 1.71
C CYS A 273 19.09 -6.55 2.62
N PHE A 274 18.24 -7.47 3.07
CA PHE A 274 18.68 -8.76 3.59
C PHE A 274 19.24 -9.63 2.46
N GLN A 275 19.78 -10.80 2.81
CA GLN A 275 20.27 -11.77 1.85
C GLN A 275 19.22 -12.03 0.75
N PRO A 276 19.48 -11.64 -0.52
CA PRO A 276 18.56 -11.90 -1.61
C PRO A 276 18.76 -13.32 -2.16
N ALA A 277 17.87 -13.76 -3.05
CA ALA A 277 18.11 -14.98 -3.82
C ALA A 277 19.29 -14.78 -4.79
N ASP A 278 20.05 -15.84 -5.10
CA ASP A 278 21.29 -15.77 -5.89
C ASP A 278 21.11 -15.09 -7.26
N GLU A 279 19.98 -15.38 -7.93
CA GLU A 279 19.61 -14.80 -9.22
C GLU A 279 19.34 -13.29 -9.15
N GLU A 280 19.01 -12.76 -7.97
CA GLU A 280 18.56 -11.38 -7.76
C GLU A 280 19.63 -10.49 -7.12
N VAL A 281 20.72 -11.06 -6.60
CA VAL A 281 21.77 -10.31 -5.88
C VAL A 281 22.26 -9.10 -6.68
N ARG A 282 22.52 -9.28 -7.98
CA ARG A 282 23.00 -8.19 -8.85
C ARG A 282 21.95 -7.08 -8.99
N MET A 283 20.66 -7.43 -9.03
CA MET A 283 19.58 -6.44 -9.05
C MET A 283 19.52 -5.69 -7.72
N CYS A 284 19.67 -6.37 -6.58
CA CYS A 284 19.66 -5.73 -5.25
C CYS A 284 20.87 -4.78 -5.10
N ALA A 285 22.04 -5.18 -5.59
CA ALA A 285 23.24 -4.35 -5.58
C ALA A 285 23.02 -3.05 -6.39
N ARG A 286 22.42 -3.14 -7.58
CA ARG A 286 22.08 -1.97 -8.42
C ARG A 286 20.99 -1.08 -7.80
N LEU A 287 20.08 -1.67 -7.03
CA LEU A 287 19.03 -0.95 -6.34
C LEU A 287 19.62 -0.07 -5.22
N ILE A 288 20.59 -0.59 -4.46
CA ILE A 288 21.32 0.11 -3.39
C ILE A 288 22.28 1.17 -3.96
N SER A 289 23.04 0.82 -5.00
CA SER A 289 24.05 1.69 -5.60
C SER A 289 24.07 1.48 -7.11
N SER A 290 23.96 2.58 -7.87
CA SER A 290 23.99 2.54 -9.35
C SER A 290 25.24 1.87 -9.92
N SER A 291 26.37 1.95 -9.21
CA SER A 291 27.62 1.29 -9.59
C SER A 291 27.63 -0.23 -9.39
N GLY A 292 26.66 -0.81 -8.65
CA GLY A 292 26.35 -2.25 -8.60
C GLY A 292 27.55 -3.20 -8.53
N GLY A 293 28.60 -2.84 -7.80
CA GLY A 293 29.91 -3.47 -7.92
C GLY A 293 29.96 -4.93 -7.44
N THR A 294 30.99 -5.67 -7.90
CA THR A 294 31.28 -7.05 -7.48
C THR A 294 31.40 -7.17 -5.96
N LYS A 295 32.01 -6.19 -5.30
CA LYS A 295 32.12 -6.12 -3.82
C LYS A 295 30.76 -6.05 -3.13
N LEU A 296 29.81 -5.26 -3.65
CA LEU A 296 28.48 -5.16 -3.06
C LEU A 296 27.69 -6.46 -3.25
N THR A 297 27.85 -7.08 -4.42
CA THR A 297 27.27 -8.39 -4.74
C THR A 297 27.80 -9.47 -3.79
N SER A 298 29.11 -9.52 -3.54
CA SER A 298 29.69 -10.51 -2.61
C SER A 298 29.22 -10.28 -1.17
N MET A 299 29.16 -9.02 -0.71
CA MET A 299 28.65 -8.69 0.63
C MET A 299 27.18 -9.10 0.80
N LEU A 300 26.32 -8.84 -0.18
CA LEU A 300 24.91 -9.24 -0.11
C LEU A 300 24.73 -10.76 -0.06
N LYS A 301 25.59 -11.52 -0.74
CA LYS A 301 25.58 -13.00 -0.69
C LYS A 301 26.00 -13.54 0.67
N SER A 302 26.95 -12.88 1.33
CA SER A 302 27.50 -13.35 2.62
C SER A 302 26.65 -13.00 3.84
N LEU A 303 25.60 -12.18 3.68
CA LEU A 303 24.70 -11.81 4.77
C LEU A 303 24.07 -13.03 5.43
N GLN A 304 24.16 -13.10 6.75
CA GLN A 304 23.51 -14.12 7.57
C GLN A 304 22.07 -13.75 7.90
N VAL A 305 21.32 -14.72 8.47
CA VAL A 305 19.97 -14.46 8.98
C VAL A 305 20.03 -13.37 10.05
N GLY A 306 19.20 -12.34 9.92
CA GLY A 306 19.20 -11.18 10.81
C GLY A 306 20.20 -10.09 10.42
N GLU A 307 21.07 -10.30 9.42
CA GLU A 307 21.93 -9.28 8.85
C GLU A 307 21.34 -8.67 7.58
N PHE A 308 21.50 -7.36 7.42
CA PHE A 308 21.07 -6.64 6.24
C PHE A 308 22.04 -5.53 5.86
N MET A 309 22.07 -5.20 4.58
CA MET A 309 22.75 -4.02 4.06
C MET A 309 21.79 -2.83 4.11
N VAL A 310 22.18 -1.73 4.75
CA VAL A 310 21.45 -0.47 4.71
C VAL A 310 22.11 0.52 3.77
N SER A 311 21.32 1.20 2.95
CA SER A 311 21.69 2.35 2.13
C SER A 311 20.82 3.55 2.52
N GLY A 312 21.45 4.69 2.75
CA GLY A 312 20.84 5.91 3.30
C GLY A 312 21.72 6.52 4.40
N PRO A 313 21.46 7.77 4.82
CA PRO A 313 22.23 8.41 5.88
C PRO A 313 21.91 7.79 7.25
N VAL A 314 22.85 7.04 7.81
CA VAL A 314 22.72 6.36 9.11
C VAL A 314 23.85 6.78 10.06
N TYR A 315 23.55 6.83 11.34
CA TYR A 315 24.49 7.18 12.40
C TYR A 315 24.97 5.92 13.12
N VAL A 316 26.28 5.82 13.38
CA VAL A 316 26.91 4.65 14.02
C VAL A 316 27.48 5.07 15.38
N GLY A 317 26.95 4.49 16.46
CA GLY A 317 27.26 4.91 17.82
C GLY A 317 26.87 6.36 18.07
N ASP A 318 27.75 7.10 18.73
CA ASP A 318 27.55 8.52 19.08
C ASP A 318 28.17 9.48 18.06
N SER A 319 28.35 9.04 16.82
CA SER A 319 28.87 9.92 15.76
C SER A 319 27.84 11.00 15.40
N ASP A 320 28.28 12.25 15.28
CA ASP A 320 27.44 13.36 14.81
C ASP A 320 27.31 13.43 13.28
N THR A 321 28.07 12.62 12.53
CA THR A 321 28.06 12.62 11.07
C THR A 321 27.45 11.32 10.51
N PRO A 322 26.46 11.41 9.60
CA PRO A 322 25.87 10.22 9.03
C PRO A 322 26.81 9.58 8.01
N THR A 323 26.90 8.25 8.03
CA THR A 323 27.49 7.46 6.96
C THR A 323 26.45 7.25 5.87
N THR A 324 26.81 7.57 4.63
CA THR A 324 25.95 7.37 3.44
C THR A 324 26.38 6.18 2.59
N LYS A 325 27.54 5.58 2.89
CA LYS A 325 28.01 4.37 2.23
C LYS A 325 27.18 3.17 2.71
N PRO A 326 26.88 2.20 1.84
CA PRO A 326 26.20 0.99 2.24
C PRO A 326 26.94 0.29 3.40
N LEU A 327 26.18 -0.07 4.44
CA LEU A 327 26.69 -0.62 5.70
C LEU A 327 25.97 -1.93 6.03
N VAL A 328 26.70 -2.95 6.46
CA VAL A 328 26.11 -4.18 7.00
C VAL A 328 25.71 -3.95 8.46
N VAL A 329 24.48 -4.30 8.80
CA VAL A 329 23.87 -4.10 10.12
C VAL A 329 23.23 -5.40 10.57
N HIS A 330 23.41 -5.75 11.84
CA HIS A 330 22.68 -6.82 12.49
C HIS A 330 21.41 -6.26 13.12
N SER A 331 20.26 -6.87 12.86
CA SER A 331 18.94 -6.47 13.37
C SER A 331 18.76 -6.56 14.89
N LYS A 332 19.76 -7.11 15.61
CA LYS A 332 19.74 -7.26 17.07
C LYS A 332 20.39 -6.04 17.74
N SER A 333 20.01 -5.82 18.99
CA SER A 333 20.62 -4.79 19.83
C SER A 333 22.10 -5.14 20.09
N PRO A 334 22.99 -4.15 20.32
CA PRO A 334 24.40 -4.41 20.63
C PRO A 334 24.61 -5.35 21.81
N GLU A 335 23.67 -5.37 22.76
CA GLU A 335 23.71 -6.19 23.98
C GLU A 335 23.48 -7.68 23.66
N ASP A 336 22.81 -7.99 22.55
CA ASP A 336 22.49 -9.34 22.10
C ASP A 336 23.44 -9.87 21.01
N VAL A 337 24.34 -9.03 20.50
CA VAL A 337 25.38 -9.41 19.53
C VAL A 337 26.61 -9.90 20.30
N VAL A 338 26.47 -11.04 20.96
CA VAL A 338 27.63 -11.80 21.43
C VAL A 338 28.30 -12.40 20.20
N PRO A 339 29.58 -12.11 19.90
CA PRO A 339 30.27 -12.81 18.82
C PRO A 339 30.32 -14.30 19.18
N ALA A 340 30.01 -15.16 18.22
CA ALA A 340 30.06 -16.62 18.35
C ALA A 340 31.50 -17.18 18.48
N ASN A 341 32.39 -16.45 19.17
CA ASN A 341 33.78 -16.82 19.47
C ASN A 341 34.14 -16.36 20.89
N GLY A 342 33.36 -16.77 21.89
CA GLY A 342 33.86 -16.90 23.26
C GLY A 342 34.48 -18.30 23.39
N PRO A 343 35.68 -18.46 23.97
CA PRO A 343 36.27 -19.78 24.13
C PRO A 343 35.32 -20.66 24.92
N LEU A 344 35.01 -21.84 24.38
CA LEU A 344 34.27 -22.87 25.09
C LEU A 344 35.00 -23.15 26.41
N ALA A 345 34.44 -22.68 27.52
CA ALA A 345 34.87 -23.07 28.85
C ALA A 345 34.44 -24.53 29.04
N ILE A 346 35.32 -25.45 28.65
CA ILE A 346 35.22 -26.86 29.00
C ILE A 346 35.46 -26.95 30.50
N PRO A 347 34.53 -27.48 31.31
CA PRO A 347 34.81 -27.77 32.71
C PRO A 347 35.81 -28.92 32.77
N VAL A 348 36.95 -28.67 33.40
CA VAL A 348 37.97 -29.67 33.73
C VAL A 348 37.41 -30.67 34.75
N PRO A 349 37.48 -31.99 34.52
CA PRO A 349 37.44 -32.97 35.59
C PRO A 349 38.87 -33.35 36.01
N SER A 350 39.06 -33.38 37.33
CA SER A 350 40.27 -33.78 38.05
C SER A 350 40.70 -35.23 37.78
N ASP A 351 41.99 -35.40 37.51
CA ASP A 351 42.93 -36.49 37.86
C ASP A 351 42.46 -37.96 37.81
N THR A 352 43.01 -38.81 36.93
CA THR A 352 44.20 -39.68 37.14
C THR A 352 44.41 -40.70 35.99
N GLU A 353 45.68 -40.95 35.67
CA GLU A 353 46.40 -41.80 34.67
C GLU A 353 45.95 -43.28 34.42
N PRO A 354 46.55 -44.08 33.48
CA PRO A 354 47.81 -43.91 32.71
C PRO A 354 47.81 -44.24 31.18
N ILE A 355 48.97 -43.92 30.61
CA ILE A 355 49.48 -43.96 29.21
C ILE A 355 49.72 -45.38 28.66
N LEU A 356 49.53 -45.59 27.32
CA LEU A 356 50.40 -46.37 26.39
C LEU A 356 49.85 -46.35 24.92
N PRO A 357 50.66 -46.65 23.86
CA PRO A 357 51.27 -45.70 22.91
C PRO A 357 50.61 -45.67 21.50
N PRO A 358 51.07 -44.84 20.54
CA PRO A 358 50.33 -44.57 19.29
C PRO A 358 50.60 -45.63 18.21
N ALA A 359 49.54 -46.05 17.52
CA ALA A 359 49.65 -46.81 16.29
C ALA A 359 49.97 -45.86 15.11
N GLN A 360 51.13 -46.10 14.51
CA GLN A 360 51.59 -45.53 13.26
C GLN A 360 50.69 -45.98 12.10
N ILE A 361 50.27 -45.06 11.24
CA ILE A 361 50.15 -45.35 9.81
C ILE A 361 50.78 -44.18 9.05
N ASP A 362 51.86 -44.52 8.37
CA ASP A 362 52.68 -43.70 7.50
C ASP A 362 52.10 -43.66 6.07
N LEU A 363 52.22 -42.47 5.47
CA LEU A 363 52.72 -42.19 4.12
C LEU A 363 51.95 -42.63 2.84
N LEU A 364 51.61 -41.59 2.05
CA LEU A 364 51.90 -41.39 0.60
C LEU A 364 51.10 -42.23 -0.43
N LEU A 365 50.72 -41.79 -1.63
CA LEU A 365 50.94 -40.58 -2.48
C LEU A 365 49.90 -40.65 -3.66
N PRO A 366 49.82 -39.65 -4.57
CA PRO A 366 48.71 -39.37 -5.49
C PRO A 366 48.89 -40.02 -6.86
N LEU A 367 47.84 -40.05 -7.68
CA LEU A 367 47.95 -40.15 -9.14
C LEU A 367 46.80 -39.42 -9.86
N ASP A 368 47.21 -38.69 -10.89
CA ASP A 368 46.44 -37.91 -11.84
C ASP A 368 45.57 -38.75 -12.80
N ALA A 369 44.66 -38.00 -13.45
CA ALA A 369 44.41 -37.98 -14.90
C ALA A 369 43.15 -38.65 -15.47
N LEU A 370 42.51 -37.84 -16.33
CA LEU A 370 41.53 -38.08 -17.41
C LEU A 370 40.05 -38.16 -16.94
N ASP A 371 39.11 -37.42 -17.51
CA ASP A 371 38.92 -37.20 -18.95
C ASP A 371 38.15 -35.90 -19.27
N ASP A 372 38.40 -35.42 -20.48
CA ASP A 372 37.98 -34.16 -21.12
C ASP A 372 36.49 -34.10 -21.46
N CYS A 373 35.94 -32.87 -21.57
CA CYS A 373 34.91 -32.47 -22.55
C CYS A 373 34.80 -30.93 -22.55
N ASP A 374 35.51 -30.32 -23.49
CA ASP A 374 35.26 -28.95 -23.98
C ASP A 374 33.98 -28.91 -24.84
N ASP A 375 33.28 -27.77 -24.84
CA ASP A 375 33.07 -26.99 -26.07
C ASP A 375 32.25 -25.69 -25.83
N GLU A 376 33.02 -24.60 -25.85
CA GLU A 376 32.85 -23.37 -26.65
C GLU A 376 31.69 -22.36 -26.45
N GLU A 377 32.15 -21.14 -26.20
CA GLU A 377 31.47 -19.86 -26.13
C GLU A 377 31.50 -19.17 -27.51
N ALA A 378 30.44 -18.46 -27.89
CA ALA A 378 30.49 -17.54 -29.02
C ALA A 378 29.80 -16.21 -28.71
N ALA A 379 30.62 -15.18 -28.48
CA ALA A 379 30.24 -13.78 -28.56
C ALA A 379 30.55 -13.22 -29.97
N PRO A 380 29.80 -12.23 -30.48
CA PRO A 380 30.27 -11.43 -31.60
C PRO A 380 30.61 -9.99 -31.21
N SER A 381 31.73 -9.54 -31.78
CA SER A 381 32.34 -8.22 -31.73
C SER A 381 31.71 -7.23 -32.75
N LYS A 382 32.02 -5.94 -32.54
CA LYS A 382 31.54 -4.74 -33.24
C LYS A 382 32.30 -4.44 -34.57
N PRO A 383 31.91 -3.42 -35.37
CA PRO A 383 31.81 -3.48 -36.84
C PRO A 383 32.92 -2.74 -37.62
N GLU A 384 32.99 -3.01 -38.94
CA GLU A 384 33.68 -2.16 -39.92
C GLU A 384 32.82 -1.90 -41.17
N THR A 385 32.99 -0.69 -41.70
CA THR A 385 32.44 -0.05 -42.91
C THR A 385 33.09 -0.53 -44.22
N VAL A 386 32.40 -0.41 -45.38
CA VAL A 386 32.92 0.06 -46.71
C VAL A 386 31.84 0.02 -47.83
N THR A 387 31.60 1.21 -48.41
CA THR A 387 31.18 1.74 -49.74
C THR A 387 30.33 1.03 -50.84
N GLU A 388 29.36 1.82 -51.33
CA GLU A 388 28.94 2.20 -52.73
C GLU A 388 28.40 1.22 -53.79
N ASN A 389 27.16 1.48 -54.29
CA ASN A 389 26.91 1.99 -55.66
C ASN A 389 25.42 2.32 -56.00
N ALA A 390 25.20 3.58 -56.47
CA ALA A 390 24.32 4.12 -57.54
C ALA A 390 22.76 3.98 -57.60
N CYS A 391 22.07 5.10 -57.26
CA CYS A 391 21.03 5.94 -57.92
C CYS A 391 20.31 5.54 -59.26
N PRO A 392 19.11 6.09 -59.63
CA PRO A 392 18.81 7.56 -59.67
C PRO A 392 17.38 8.13 -59.37
N LEU A 393 17.39 9.34 -58.75
CA LEU A 393 16.72 10.65 -59.01
C LEU A 393 15.23 10.84 -59.47
N LEU A 394 14.42 11.44 -58.55
CA LEU A 394 13.68 12.76 -58.55
C LEU A 394 12.67 13.16 -59.67
N PRO A 395 11.67 14.07 -59.45
CA PRO A 395 11.77 15.37 -58.71
C PRO A 395 10.58 15.96 -57.89
N ASP A 396 10.98 16.81 -56.93
CA ASP A 396 10.52 18.15 -56.43
C ASP A 396 9.06 18.62 -56.21
N SER A 397 8.78 18.96 -54.92
CA SER A 397 8.26 20.24 -54.30
C SER A 397 6.87 20.83 -54.70
N PRO A 398 6.24 21.80 -53.97
CA PRO A 398 6.70 22.67 -52.84
C PRO A 398 5.71 23.01 -51.66
N SER A 399 6.31 23.46 -50.53
CA SER A 399 6.03 24.65 -49.65
C SER A 399 4.78 24.93 -48.78
N GLU A 400 5.10 25.50 -47.58
CA GLU A 400 4.44 26.59 -46.78
C GLU A 400 3.59 26.26 -45.50
N PRO A 401 3.44 27.18 -44.50
CA PRO A 401 4.48 27.64 -43.55
C PRO A 401 4.03 27.72 -42.06
N SER A 402 4.99 28.06 -41.20
CA SER A 402 4.92 28.28 -39.73
C SER A 402 4.31 29.64 -39.34
N ILE A 403 3.59 29.72 -38.22
CA ILE A 403 3.05 30.96 -37.62
C ILE A 403 3.66 31.20 -36.23
N GLU A 404 4.20 32.40 -36.01
CA GLU A 404 4.53 33.00 -34.70
C GLU A 404 3.32 33.79 -34.12
N PRO A 405 3.23 33.99 -32.79
CA PRO A 405 2.09 34.63 -32.14
C PRO A 405 2.27 36.14 -31.92
N LEU A 406 1.20 36.92 -32.18
CA LEU A 406 1.10 38.35 -31.86
C LEU A 406 0.50 38.60 -30.47
N HIS A 407 1.10 39.54 -29.74
CA HIS A 407 0.64 40.08 -28.46
C HIS A 407 -0.36 41.25 -28.59
N LEU A 408 -1.22 41.38 -27.56
CA LEU A 408 -1.89 42.57 -27.01
C LEU A 408 -3.08 43.23 -27.76
N ARG A 409 -4.27 43.19 -27.15
CA ARG A 409 -4.91 44.36 -26.50
C ARG A 409 -6.24 44.06 -25.82
N ASP A 410 -6.37 44.54 -24.57
CA ASP A 410 -7.62 44.84 -23.88
C ASP A 410 -8.51 45.82 -24.67
N LYS A 411 -9.84 45.66 -24.53
CA LYS A 411 -10.77 46.76 -24.22
C LYS A 411 -12.17 46.24 -23.87
N SER A 412 -12.65 46.74 -22.74
CA SER A 412 -14.03 46.79 -22.27
C SER A 412 -14.98 47.46 -23.26
N SER A 413 -16.27 47.11 -23.21
CA SER A 413 -17.44 48.01 -23.07
C SER A 413 -18.76 47.30 -23.42
N ALA A 414 -19.72 47.32 -22.49
CA ALA A 414 -21.17 47.24 -22.78
C ALA A 414 -21.67 48.61 -23.30
N PRO A 415 -22.86 48.74 -23.93
CA PRO A 415 -24.13 48.83 -23.16
C PRO A 415 -25.41 48.26 -23.86
N GLN A 416 -26.48 48.08 -23.04
CA GLN A 416 -27.94 48.32 -23.21
C GLN A 416 -28.59 48.28 -24.63
N GLU A 417 -29.85 47.91 -24.89
CA GLU A 417 -31.10 47.62 -24.15
C GLU A 417 -32.17 47.09 -25.16
N GLN A 418 -33.40 46.83 -24.68
CA GLN A 418 -34.68 46.63 -25.38
C GLN A 418 -35.07 45.18 -25.71
N SER A 419 -35.79 44.51 -24.81
CA SER A 419 -37.25 44.51 -24.61
C SER A 419 -38.01 43.62 -25.59
N GLN A 420 -38.62 42.54 -25.08
CA GLN A 420 -40.06 42.34 -25.24
C GLN A 420 -40.60 41.29 -24.24
N SER A 421 -41.74 41.67 -23.70
CA SER A 421 -42.44 41.16 -22.53
C SER A 421 -43.22 39.86 -22.77
N GLN A 422 -43.37 39.12 -21.65
CA GLN A 422 -44.61 38.47 -21.16
C GLN A 422 -45.30 37.39 -22.00
N GLN A 423 -45.44 36.19 -21.42
CA GLN A 423 -46.75 35.74 -20.90
C GLN A 423 -46.68 34.47 -20.03
N LEU A 424 -47.35 34.59 -18.86
CA LEU A 424 -48.08 33.56 -18.10
C LEU A 424 -47.33 32.57 -17.18
N GLN A 425 -47.16 33.03 -15.94
CA GLN A 425 -47.37 32.23 -14.74
C GLN A 425 -48.86 31.82 -14.61
N LEU A 426 -49.13 30.59 -14.17
CA LEU A 426 -50.09 30.20 -13.10
C LEU A 426 -50.60 28.76 -13.32
N LEU A 427 -50.25 27.84 -12.40
CA LEU A 427 -51.21 27.26 -11.44
C LEU A 427 -50.51 26.23 -10.52
N ARG A 428 -50.71 26.45 -9.22
CA ARG A 428 -50.39 25.54 -8.12
C ARG A 428 -51.42 24.41 -8.04
N SER A 429 -50.94 23.27 -7.53
CA SER A 429 -51.61 22.32 -6.63
C SER A 429 -52.98 21.73 -7.03
N ALA A 430 -52.98 20.40 -7.24
CA ALA A 430 -54.09 19.55 -6.83
C ALA A 430 -53.54 18.20 -6.34
N VAL A 431 -53.81 17.91 -5.07
CA VAL A 431 -53.81 16.58 -4.43
C VAL A 431 -55.11 15.88 -4.88
N PHE A 432 -55.07 14.57 -5.19
CA PHE A 432 -56.02 13.53 -4.73
C PHE A 432 -55.71 12.15 -5.35
N THR A 433 -55.35 11.21 -4.47
CA THR A 433 -55.75 9.77 -4.38
C THR A 433 -55.62 8.77 -5.54
N SER A 434 -54.79 7.76 -5.25
CA SER A 434 -54.94 6.29 -5.39
C SER A 434 -56.23 5.67 -5.97
N VAL A 435 -56.08 4.71 -6.90
CA VAL A 435 -56.63 3.31 -6.88
C VAL A 435 -55.85 2.42 -7.92
N PRO A 436 -55.98 1.06 -8.00
CA PRO A 436 -54.83 0.14 -7.95
C PRO A 436 -54.75 -0.89 -9.11
N MET A 437 -53.79 -1.82 -8.98
CA MET A 437 -53.76 -3.19 -9.55
C MET A 437 -53.78 -3.36 -11.07
N ASN A 438 -52.66 -3.87 -11.62
CA ASN A 438 -52.72 -5.16 -12.32
C ASN A 438 -51.40 -5.91 -12.29
N SER A 439 -51.51 -7.18 -11.91
CA SER A 439 -50.49 -8.21 -11.79
C SER A 439 -49.90 -8.62 -13.14
N TYR A 440 -48.59 -8.89 -13.16
CA TYR A 440 -48.04 -9.98 -13.97
C TYR A 440 -47.00 -10.72 -13.14
N TYR A 441 -47.40 -11.90 -12.65
CA TYR A 441 -46.51 -12.92 -12.11
C TYR A 441 -45.76 -13.59 -13.26
N GLY A 442 -44.43 -13.63 -13.16
CA GLY A 442 -43.54 -14.50 -13.93
C GLY A 442 -42.69 -15.32 -12.97
N ASN A 443 -43.04 -16.59 -12.83
CA ASN A 443 -42.37 -17.61 -12.01
C ASN A 443 -40.89 -17.79 -12.38
N TYR A 444 -40.01 -17.77 -11.38
CA TYR A 444 -38.79 -18.58 -11.39
C TYR A 444 -38.61 -19.25 -10.02
N ASN A 445 -38.61 -20.59 -10.06
CA ASN A 445 -38.46 -21.49 -8.92
C ASN A 445 -36.96 -21.72 -8.68
N CYS A 446 -36.47 -21.48 -7.47
CA CYS A 446 -35.14 -21.92 -7.02
C CYS A 446 -35.31 -22.91 -5.86
N SER A 447 -34.95 -24.17 -6.11
CA SER A 447 -34.97 -25.25 -5.14
C SER A 447 -33.60 -25.35 -4.44
N TRP A 448 -33.55 -25.17 -3.12
CA TRP A 448 -32.43 -25.59 -2.26
C TRP A 448 -32.98 -26.41 -1.08
N PRO A 449 -32.27 -27.47 -0.63
CA PRO A 449 -32.75 -28.35 0.44
C PRO A 449 -32.51 -27.74 1.84
N PRO A 450 -33.32 -28.07 2.86
CA PRO A 450 -33.17 -27.50 4.20
C PRO A 450 -32.05 -28.19 4.99
N ALA A 451 -31.16 -27.39 5.58
CA ALA A 451 -30.14 -27.84 6.52
C ALA A 451 -30.71 -27.95 7.94
N GLN A 452 -30.40 -29.07 8.60
CA GLN A 452 -30.67 -29.33 10.01
C GLN A 452 -29.74 -28.49 10.90
N VAL A 453 -30.29 -27.83 11.91
CA VAL A 453 -29.53 -27.11 12.95
C VAL A 453 -29.55 -27.94 14.23
N GLN A 454 -28.37 -28.33 14.72
CA GLN A 454 -28.17 -28.80 16.10
C GLN A 454 -27.73 -27.61 16.98
N PRO A 455 -28.14 -27.55 18.25
CA PRO A 455 -27.73 -26.49 19.16
C PRO A 455 -26.44 -26.89 19.90
N GLU A 456 -25.39 -26.06 19.81
CA GLU A 456 -24.28 -26.10 20.76
C GLU A 456 -24.11 -24.76 21.48
N THR A 457 -23.89 -24.92 22.77
CA THR A 457 -23.78 -23.98 23.88
C THR A 457 -22.66 -22.95 23.73
N PHE A 458 -22.98 -21.67 23.96
CA PHE A 458 -22.00 -20.62 24.23
C PHE A 458 -22.04 -20.23 25.72
N SER A 459 -20.91 -20.41 26.39
CA SER A 459 -20.64 -19.98 27.76
C SER A 459 -19.81 -18.69 27.75
N TYR A 460 -20.29 -17.63 28.38
CA TYR A 460 -19.50 -16.42 28.66
C TYR A 460 -19.18 -16.34 30.16
N PRO A 461 -17.92 -16.16 30.59
CA PRO A 461 -17.62 -15.76 31.95
C PRO A 461 -17.47 -14.22 32.05
N ASN A 462 -18.02 -13.68 33.15
CA ASN A 462 -17.75 -12.37 33.75
C ASN A 462 -18.42 -11.13 33.12
N MET A 463 -19.67 -10.89 33.52
CA MET A 463 -20.22 -9.54 33.69
C MET A 463 -20.82 -9.45 35.10
N ASP A 464 -20.30 -8.51 35.89
CA ASP A 464 -20.72 -8.18 37.26
C ASP A 464 -21.90 -7.19 37.18
N PHE A 465 -23.10 -7.64 37.58
CA PHE A 465 -24.35 -6.86 37.54
C PHE A 465 -24.72 -6.26 38.90
N SER A 466 -23.72 -5.80 39.66
CA SER A 466 -23.91 -5.18 40.98
C SER A 466 -24.57 -3.79 40.98
N SER A 467 -25.12 -3.31 39.84
CA SER A 467 -25.77 -1.99 39.73
C SER A 467 -27.27 -2.02 39.37
N LEU A 468 -27.93 -3.18 39.33
CA LEU A 468 -29.35 -3.29 38.98
C LEU A 468 -30.19 -4.10 39.99
N ILE A 469 -29.95 -3.88 41.29
CA ILE A 469 -30.85 -4.36 42.34
C ILE A 469 -31.70 -3.18 42.85
N GLN A 470 -32.87 -3.01 42.25
CA GLN A 470 -34.04 -2.51 42.97
C GLN A 470 -35.02 -3.68 43.10
N GLN A 471 -35.31 -4.00 44.35
CA GLN A 471 -36.33 -4.95 44.76
C GLN A 471 -37.69 -4.48 44.24
N ASP A 472 -38.42 -5.35 43.56
CA ASP A 472 -39.82 -5.61 43.89
C ASP A 472 -40.29 -6.93 43.27
N ASP A 473 -40.94 -7.72 44.12
CA ASP A 473 -41.47 -9.06 43.88
C ASP A 473 -42.62 -9.06 42.86
N ALA A 474 -42.54 -9.90 41.82
CA ALA A 474 -43.69 -10.65 41.30
C ALA A 474 -43.26 -11.68 40.24
N GLN A 475 -43.61 -12.94 40.50
CA GLN A 475 -43.52 -14.09 39.60
C GLN A 475 -44.14 -13.80 38.22
N ILE A 476 -43.43 -14.10 37.12
CA ILE A 476 -44.09 -14.46 35.86
C ILE A 476 -43.41 -15.67 35.23
N SER A 477 -44.19 -16.74 35.16
CA SER A 477 -43.97 -18.02 34.50
C SER A 477 -43.91 -17.88 32.98
N PHE A 478 -42.97 -18.57 32.33
CA PHE A 478 -42.96 -18.78 30.89
C PHE A 478 -44.09 -19.75 30.48
N GLN A 479 -45.01 -19.29 29.65
CA GLN A 479 -45.88 -20.15 28.84
C GLN A 479 -45.66 -19.82 27.36
N ALA A 480 -45.12 -20.80 26.64
CA ALA A 480 -45.04 -20.80 25.20
C ALA A 480 -46.44 -20.99 24.61
N LEU A 481 -46.86 -20.08 23.73
CA LEU A 481 -48.03 -20.27 22.87
C LEU A 481 -47.59 -20.14 21.42
N ILE A 482 -47.47 -21.30 20.78
CA ILE A 482 -47.42 -21.51 19.34
C ILE A 482 -48.86 -21.43 18.82
N THR A 483 -49.09 -20.68 17.74
CA THR A 483 -49.93 -20.99 16.54
C THR A 483 -50.41 -19.70 15.84
N PRO A 484 -50.82 -19.75 14.56
CA PRO A 484 -50.45 -20.63 13.45
C PRO A 484 -49.67 -19.91 12.32
#